data_AF-A0A2N1TQR7-F1
#
_entry.id   AF-A0A2N1TQR7-F1
#
_cell.length_a   1.000
_cell.length_b   1.000
_cell.length_c   1.000
_cell.angle_alpha   90.00
_cell.angle_beta   90.00
_cell.angle_gamma   90.00
#
_symmetry.space_group_name_H-M   'P 1'
#
loop_
_entity.id
_entity.type
_entity.pdbx_description
1 polymer ?
#
loop_
_entity_poly.entity_id
_entity_poly.type
_entity_poly.pdbx_seq_one_letter_code
_entity_poly.pdbx_strand_id
1 'polypeptide(L)'
;MNKSPRFASRLMLLFAFALVQLSFVSTAHALPRVQGMEELNVLHEEISLLNLLRGLYLSEDQITQICEIAVEANNAVKSVASPILQDKDVIIAAFADLRNKLFQTPGQETQSQQKAQLINDRLKEAQEKGLEHLGKLEARVTRVMTSAQLEIIEGFVPCLIPPRDLKNPVRVGQAGAAEGPLARMTELIYATPEDVWSERKMILLGKVVKKMEEESGKLSDSMRSDLLNRLAATAKKIRATAPVDFALKKGDLADELLLIDHTRRGARGQKSLGKVGKWFLSETALKILPRWKDAMAAGMDQVSEADSTNDDFKMEPDTSEMAKRLKNTLARLYRKGGKNKGLPPLEEMQDRIDKAEKSKDPMKLAHAVLETIDSLASAGIAQHNINKALVQLIRGVSKHLKLPLINEKHDPYGFFAELKSAQDADTPEEAFQGLRKLADMIVRFKVSAQ
;
A
#
# COMPACT_ATOMS: atom_id res chain seq x y z
N MET A 1 -8.47 -49.17 51.40
CA MET A 1 -7.55 -48.20 50.75
C MET A 1 -8.33 -46.92 50.48
N ASN A 2 -8.18 -45.91 51.35
CA ASN A 2 -8.83 -44.60 51.21
C ASN A 2 -8.06 -43.74 50.21
N LYS A 3 -8.66 -43.41 49.06
CA LYS A 3 -8.12 -42.41 48.14
C LYS A 3 -8.61 -41.02 48.57
N SER A 4 -7.63 -40.16 48.82
CA SER A 4 -7.74 -38.80 49.36
C SER A 4 -8.57 -37.84 48.49
N PRO A 5 -9.45 -37.01 49.07
CA PRO A 5 -10.27 -36.02 48.35
C PRO A 5 -9.48 -34.78 47.88
N ARG A 6 -8.16 -34.74 48.09
CA ARG A 6 -7.33 -33.56 47.80
C ARG A 6 -6.91 -33.42 46.32
N PHE A 7 -7.16 -34.42 45.47
CA PHE A 7 -6.81 -34.36 44.04
C PHE A 7 -7.90 -33.68 43.19
N ALA A 8 -9.18 -33.88 43.53
CA ALA A 8 -10.30 -33.29 42.80
C ALA A 8 -10.38 -31.75 42.99
N SER A 9 -10.01 -31.25 44.16
CA SER A 9 -10.06 -29.82 44.48
C SER A 9 -8.96 -29.00 43.77
N ARG A 10 -7.80 -29.61 43.45
CA ARG A 10 -6.72 -28.95 42.70
C ARG A 10 -6.95 -28.93 41.18
N LEU A 11 -7.68 -29.92 40.64
CA LEU A 11 -8.02 -29.96 39.21
C LEU A 11 -9.13 -28.95 38.85
N MET A 12 -10.09 -28.72 39.75
CA MET A 12 -11.13 -27.71 39.54
C MET A 12 -10.60 -26.27 39.57
N LEU A 13 -9.55 -25.99 40.37
CA LEU A 13 -8.96 -24.65 40.45
C LEU A 13 -8.10 -24.30 39.21
N LEU A 14 -7.50 -25.30 38.56
CA LEU A 14 -6.79 -25.13 37.29
C LEU A 14 -7.75 -24.92 36.11
N PHE A 15 -8.95 -25.51 36.15
CA PHE A 15 -9.99 -25.26 35.14
C PHE A 15 -10.62 -23.87 35.28
N ALA A 16 -10.83 -23.38 36.50
CA ALA A 16 -11.38 -22.04 36.73
C ALA A 16 -10.42 -20.92 36.30
N PHE A 17 -9.10 -21.12 36.40
CA PHE A 17 -8.11 -20.11 35.96
C PHE A 17 -7.90 -20.10 34.43
N ALA A 18 -8.09 -21.25 33.76
CA ALA A 18 -8.06 -21.33 32.30
C ALA A 18 -9.32 -20.72 31.65
N LEU A 19 -10.46 -20.71 32.34
CA LEU A 19 -11.71 -20.12 31.85
C LEU A 19 -11.81 -18.59 32.04
N VAL A 20 -10.96 -17.97 32.87
CA VAL A 20 -10.95 -16.51 33.09
C VAL A 20 -9.91 -15.79 32.21
N GLN A 21 -8.95 -16.51 31.64
CA GLN A 21 -7.95 -15.96 30.69
C GLN A 21 -8.40 -15.99 29.22
N LEU A 22 -9.61 -16.48 28.92
CA LEU A 22 -10.17 -16.58 27.57
C LEU A 22 -11.28 -15.55 27.26
N SER A 23 -11.51 -14.58 28.16
CA SER A 23 -12.55 -13.55 27.99
C SER A 23 -12.05 -12.21 27.45
N PHE A 24 -10.78 -12.10 27.04
CA PHE A 24 -10.28 -10.98 26.23
C PHE A 24 -9.91 -11.43 24.81
N VAL A 25 -10.74 -12.31 24.22
CA VAL A 25 -10.80 -12.43 22.77
C VAL A 25 -11.54 -11.21 22.25
N SER A 26 -10.74 -10.25 21.78
CA SER A 26 -11.07 -9.25 20.77
C SER A 26 -12.47 -9.44 20.18
N THR A 27 -13.44 -8.66 20.65
CA THR A 27 -14.68 -8.40 19.92
C THR A 27 -14.31 -7.58 18.69
N ALA A 28 -13.71 -8.25 17.71
CA ALA A 28 -13.74 -7.81 16.33
C ALA A 28 -15.23 -7.76 15.97
N HIS A 29 -15.85 -6.61 16.22
CA HIS A 29 -17.08 -6.24 15.60
C HIS A 29 -16.78 -6.33 14.11
N ALA A 30 -17.21 -7.41 13.48
CA ALA A 30 -17.32 -7.46 12.04
C ALA A 30 -18.14 -6.22 11.69
N LEU A 31 -17.49 -5.24 11.06
CA LEU A 31 -18.16 -4.04 10.58
C LEU A 31 -19.42 -4.51 9.84
N PRO A 32 -20.60 -3.93 10.11
CA PRO A 32 -21.80 -4.31 9.41
C PRO A 32 -21.51 -4.22 7.91
N ARG A 33 -21.87 -5.25 7.14
CA ARG A 33 -21.80 -5.20 5.67
C ARG A 33 -22.61 -3.98 5.24
N VAL A 34 -21.91 -2.91 4.86
CA VAL A 34 -22.53 -1.66 4.43
C VAL A 34 -23.21 -1.96 3.10
N GLN A 35 -24.54 -2.06 3.10
CA GLN A 35 -25.34 -2.10 1.88
C GLN A 35 -25.01 -0.85 1.05
N GLY A 36 -24.68 -1.04 -0.23
CA GLY A 36 -24.28 0.04 -1.15
C GLY A 36 -22.81 0.06 -1.58
N MET A 37 -21.93 -0.75 -0.97
CA MET A 37 -20.52 -0.86 -1.42
C MET A 37 -20.36 -1.48 -2.82
N GLU A 38 -21.36 -2.24 -3.29
CA GLU A 38 -21.32 -2.86 -4.62
C GLU A 38 -21.33 -1.80 -5.74
N GLU A 39 -22.16 -0.77 -5.62
CA GLU A 39 -22.24 0.34 -6.58
C GLU A 39 -20.94 1.15 -6.61
N LEU A 40 -20.31 1.35 -5.44
CA LEU A 40 -19.02 2.03 -5.34
C LEU A 40 -17.90 1.22 -6.02
N ASN A 41 -17.91 -0.11 -5.87
CA ASN A 41 -16.94 -0.98 -6.52
C ASN A 41 -17.11 -0.97 -8.05
N VAL A 42 -18.36 -1.02 -8.53
CA VAL A 42 -18.68 -0.92 -9.97
C VAL A 42 -18.17 0.41 -10.53
N LEU A 43 -18.47 1.53 -9.88
CA LEU A 43 -17.98 2.85 -10.28
C LEU A 43 -16.45 2.94 -10.26
N HIS A 44 -15.81 2.34 -9.26
CA HIS A 44 -14.35 2.31 -9.19
C HIS A 44 -13.74 1.55 -10.37
N GLU A 45 -14.31 0.40 -10.74
CA GLU A 45 -13.87 -0.38 -11.90
C GLU A 45 -14.11 0.36 -13.21
N GLU A 46 -15.27 1.00 -13.38
CA GLU A 46 -15.59 1.81 -14.56
C GLU A 46 -14.60 2.97 -14.73
N ILE A 47 -14.35 3.75 -13.67
CA ILE A 47 -13.41 4.86 -13.68
C ILE A 47 -11.99 4.36 -13.96
N SER A 48 -11.58 3.25 -13.34
CA SER A 48 -10.25 2.67 -13.57
C SER A 48 -10.07 2.21 -15.02
N LEU A 49 -11.09 1.56 -15.61
CA LEU A 49 -11.06 1.15 -17.01
C LEU A 49 -11.02 2.36 -17.95
N LEU A 50 -11.80 3.40 -17.68
CA LEU A 50 -11.77 4.64 -18.46
C LEU A 50 -10.40 5.34 -18.40
N ASN A 51 -9.76 5.34 -17.23
CA ASN A 51 -8.41 5.87 -17.07
C ASN A 51 -7.37 5.05 -17.87
N LEU A 52 -7.51 3.73 -17.89
CA LEU A 52 -6.67 2.86 -18.73
C LEU A 52 -6.90 3.14 -20.22
N LEU A 53 -8.15 3.19 -20.67
CA LEU A 53 -8.51 3.42 -22.08
C LEU A 53 -7.95 4.76 -22.60
N ARG A 54 -7.99 5.82 -21.77
CA ARG A 54 -7.36 7.12 -22.08
C ARG A 54 -5.86 7.01 -22.36
N GLY A 55 -5.15 6.13 -21.65
CA GLY A 55 -3.71 5.94 -21.80
C GLY A 55 -3.30 5.03 -22.96
N LEU A 56 -4.23 4.23 -23.51
CA LEU A 56 -3.90 3.22 -24.53
C LEU A 56 -3.98 3.72 -25.97
N TYR A 57 -4.65 4.85 -26.21
CA TYR A 57 -4.81 5.43 -27.55
C TYR A 57 -5.19 4.38 -28.60
N LEU A 58 -6.24 3.59 -28.31
CA LEU A 58 -6.70 2.52 -29.19
C LEU A 58 -7.22 3.12 -30.52
N SER A 59 -6.84 2.50 -31.63
CA SER A 59 -7.45 2.81 -32.94
C SER A 59 -8.90 2.32 -33.03
N GLU A 60 -9.66 2.84 -33.99
CA GLU A 60 -11.06 2.45 -34.22
C GLU A 60 -11.21 0.94 -34.51
N ASP A 61 -10.26 0.36 -35.26
CA ASP A 61 -10.20 -1.07 -35.54
C ASP A 61 -9.93 -1.88 -34.26
N GLN A 62 -8.95 -1.45 -33.46
CA GLN A 62 -8.63 -2.10 -32.19
C GLN A 62 -9.81 -2.10 -31.22
N ILE A 63 -10.47 -0.96 -30.99
CA ILE A 63 -11.60 -0.89 -30.07
C ILE A 63 -12.79 -1.72 -30.57
N THR A 64 -13.00 -1.79 -31.88
CA THR A 64 -14.06 -2.62 -32.48
C THR A 64 -13.81 -4.11 -32.22
N GLN A 65 -12.59 -4.59 -32.50
CA GLN A 65 -12.23 -6.00 -32.24
C GLN A 65 -12.30 -6.33 -30.74
N ILE A 66 -11.86 -5.43 -29.86
CA ILE A 66 -11.93 -5.65 -28.41
C ILE A 66 -13.38 -5.70 -27.91
N CYS A 67 -14.28 -4.86 -28.44
CA CYS A 67 -15.71 -4.92 -28.14
C CYS A 67 -16.32 -6.28 -28.48
N GLU A 68 -16.02 -6.80 -29.67
CA GLU A 68 -16.50 -8.12 -30.11
C GLU A 68 -16.01 -9.23 -29.18
N ILE A 69 -14.72 -9.20 -28.83
CA ILE A 69 -14.12 -10.16 -27.90
C ILE A 69 -14.75 -10.06 -26.49
N ALA A 70 -15.07 -8.86 -26.01
CA ALA A 70 -15.73 -8.65 -24.73
C ALA A 70 -17.16 -9.23 -24.71
N VAL A 71 -17.90 -9.11 -25.82
CA VAL A 71 -19.22 -9.75 -26.00
C VAL A 71 -19.09 -11.27 -25.96
N GLU A 72 -18.12 -11.84 -26.67
CA GLU A 72 -17.84 -13.27 -26.64
C GLU A 72 -17.48 -13.77 -25.23
N ALA A 73 -16.65 -13.03 -24.49
CA ALA A 73 -16.29 -13.35 -23.12
C ALA A 73 -17.51 -13.38 -22.19
N ASN A 74 -18.39 -12.38 -22.29
CA ASN A 74 -19.62 -12.37 -21.51
C ASN A 74 -20.55 -13.54 -21.85
N ASN A 75 -20.65 -13.92 -23.13
CA ASN A 75 -21.42 -15.10 -23.54
C ASN A 75 -20.81 -16.39 -22.99
N ALA A 76 -19.48 -16.51 -22.97
CA ALA A 76 -18.79 -17.63 -22.36
C ALA A 76 -19.08 -17.74 -20.86
N VAL A 77 -18.99 -16.63 -20.12
CA VAL A 77 -19.34 -16.58 -18.69
C VAL A 77 -20.80 -16.99 -18.47
N LYS A 78 -21.74 -16.45 -19.27
CA LYS A 78 -23.16 -16.81 -19.19
C LYS A 78 -23.40 -18.29 -19.49
N SER A 79 -22.70 -18.86 -20.46
CA SER A 79 -22.84 -20.28 -20.81
C SER A 79 -22.40 -21.22 -19.67
N VAL A 80 -21.41 -20.80 -18.88
CA VAL A 80 -20.95 -21.53 -17.69
C VAL A 80 -21.89 -21.30 -16.50
N ALA A 81 -22.35 -20.06 -16.30
CA ALA A 81 -23.22 -19.70 -15.19
C ALA A 81 -24.65 -20.22 -15.33
N SER A 82 -25.19 -20.32 -16.56
CA SER A 82 -26.61 -20.66 -16.78
C SER A 82 -27.01 -22.04 -16.23
N PRO A 83 -26.27 -23.14 -16.47
CA PRO A 83 -26.57 -24.43 -15.85
C PRO A 83 -26.46 -24.41 -14.32
N ILE A 84 -25.50 -23.64 -13.78
CA ILE A 84 -25.30 -23.49 -12.32
C ILE A 84 -26.48 -22.75 -11.69
N LEU A 85 -26.99 -21.72 -12.36
CA LEU A 85 -28.14 -20.94 -11.93
C LEU A 85 -29.44 -21.76 -12.00
N GLN A 86 -29.60 -22.62 -13.01
CA GLN A 86 -30.72 -23.55 -13.12
C GLN A 86 -30.72 -24.58 -11.99
N ASP A 87 -29.55 -25.10 -11.63
CA ASP A 87 -29.38 -26.10 -10.56
C ASP A 87 -29.20 -25.45 -9.17
N LYS A 88 -29.36 -24.13 -9.03
CA LYS A 88 -29.00 -23.36 -7.82
C LYS A 88 -29.61 -23.94 -6.54
N ASP A 89 -30.91 -24.24 -6.55
CA ASP A 89 -31.60 -24.72 -5.35
C ASP A 89 -31.14 -26.13 -4.97
N VAL A 90 -30.83 -26.97 -5.96
CA VAL A 90 -30.27 -28.31 -5.75
C VAL A 90 -28.87 -28.23 -5.14
N ILE A 91 -28.04 -27.32 -5.65
CA ILE A 91 -26.69 -27.06 -5.15
C ILE A 91 -26.74 -26.55 -3.71
N ILE A 92 -27.57 -25.54 -3.44
CA ILE A 92 -27.75 -24.98 -2.09
C ILE A 92 -28.26 -26.07 -1.13
N ALA A 93 -29.25 -26.85 -1.53
CA ALA A 93 -29.79 -27.93 -0.70
C ALA A 93 -28.72 -28.97 -0.37
N ALA A 94 -27.88 -29.36 -1.33
CA ALA A 94 -26.82 -30.34 -1.10
C ALA A 94 -25.73 -29.83 -0.15
N PHE A 95 -25.29 -28.57 -0.29
CA PHE A 95 -24.33 -27.98 0.64
C PHE A 95 -24.93 -27.69 2.01
N ALA A 96 -26.21 -27.29 2.08
CA ALA A 96 -26.92 -27.10 3.34
C ALA A 96 -27.09 -28.43 4.10
N ASP A 97 -27.42 -29.52 3.39
CA ASP A 97 -27.50 -30.86 3.96
C ASP A 97 -26.15 -31.31 4.52
N LEU A 98 -25.05 -31.15 3.77
CA LEU A 98 -23.70 -31.41 4.28
C LEU A 98 -23.40 -30.57 5.53
N ARG A 99 -23.63 -29.25 5.48
CA ARG A 99 -23.42 -28.35 6.62
C ARG A 99 -24.18 -28.83 7.86
N ASN A 100 -25.45 -29.22 7.69
CA ASN A 100 -26.29 -29.66 8.80
C ASN A 100 -25.79 -31.00 9.38
N LYS A 101 -25.32 -31.94 8.55
CA LYS A 101 -24.76 -33.22 9.03
C LYS A 101 -23.40 -33.09 9.70
N LEU A 102 -22.62 -32.07 9.35
CA LEU A 102 -21.35 -31.77 10.04
C LEU A 102 -21.54 -31.33 11.51
N PHE A 103 -22.74 -30.97 11.94
CA PHE A 103 -23.07 -30.75 13.36
C PHE A 103 -23.44 -32.03 14.12
N GLN A 104 -23.52 -33.18 13.44
CA GLN A 104 -23.93 -34.46 14.03
C GLN A 104 -22.69 -35.30 14.40
N THR A 105 -22.91 -36.57 14.77
CA THR A 105 -21.81 -37.46 15.17
C THR A 105 -20.94 -37.78 13.95
N PRO A 106 -19.59 -37.76 14.07
CA PRO A 106 -18.69 -38.06 12.96
C PRO A 106 -19.02 -39.38 12.25
N GLY A 107 -19.05 -39.35 10.92
CA GLY A 107 -19.38 -40.48 10.04
C GLY A 107 -20.79 -40.43 9.47
N GLN A 108 -21.71 -39.65 10.04
CA GLN A 108 -23.09 -39.50 9.54
C GLN A 108 -23.19 -38.62 8.28
N GLU A 109 -22.16 -37.81 8.01
CA GLU A 109 -22.04 -36.91 6.87
C GLU A 109 -21.65 -37.61 5.56
N THR A 110 -21.15 -38.85 5.61
CA THR A 110 -20.49 -39.55 4.47
C THR A 110 -21.27 -39.46 3.15
N GLN A 111 -22.58 -39.72 3.19
CA GLN A 111 -23.42 -39.67 1.99
C GLN A 111 -23.62 -38.23 1.46
N SER A 112 -23.78 -37.25 2.36
CA SER A 112 -23.93 -35.84 1.99
C SER A 112 -22.63 -35.24 1.51
N GLN A 113 -21.50 -35.72 2.06
CA GLN A 113 -20.17 -35.36 1.61
C GLN A 113 -19.92 -35.85 0.18
N GLN A 114 -20.26 -37.10 -0.15
CA GLN A 114 -20.16 -37.63 -1.52
C GLN A 114 -21.01 -36.80 -2.51
N LYS A 115 -22.25 -36.47 -2.14
CA LYS A 115 -23.14 -35.65 -2.98
C LYS A 115 -22.61 -34.23 -3.19
N ALA A 116 -22.13 -33.58 -2.13
CA ALA A 116 -21.53 -32.25 -2.21
C ALA A 116 -20.22 -32.26 -3.00
N GLN A 117 -19.42 -33.33 -2.88
CA GLN A 117 -18.18 -33.51 -3.62
C GLN A 117 -18.44 -33.61 -5.13
N LEU A 118 -19.41 -34.43 -5.56
CA LEU A 118 -19.79 -34.54 -6.97
C LEU A 118 -20.25 -33.20 -7.56
N ILE A 119 -21.06 -32.44 -6.80
CA ILE A 119 -21.50 -31.10 -7.20
C ILE A 119 -20.31 -30.14 -7.29
N ASN A 120 -19.42 -30.15 -6.30
CA ASN A 120 -18.23 -29.32 -6.29
C ASN A 120 -17.29 -29.63 -7.45
N ASP A 121 -17.11 -30.90 -7.81
CA ASP A 121 -16.28 -31.32 -8.93
C ASP A 121 -16.89 -30.87 -10.27
N ARG A 122 -18.21 -30.99 -10.43
CA ARG A 122 -18.93 -30.46 -11.61
C ARG A 122 -18.81 -28.94 -11.71
N LEU A 123 -18.89 -28.21 -10.60
CA LEU A 123 -18.72 -26.75 -10.57
C LEU A 123 -17.29 -26.35 -10.95
N LYS A 124 -16.28 -27.08 -10.43
CA LYS A 124 -14.88 -26.86 -10.80
C LYS A 124 -14.63 -27.12 -12.27
N GLU A 125 -15.13 -28.22 -12.82
CA GLU A 125 -14.97 -28.55 -14.23
C GLU A 125 -15.60 -27.45 -15.13
N ALA A 126 -16.79 -26.98 -14.77
CA ALA A 126 -17.45 -25.88 -15.48
C ALA A 126 -16.64 -24.57 -15.40
N GLN A 127 -16.10 -24.25 -14.23
CA GLN A 127 -15.26 -23.07 -14.03
C GLN A 127 -13.93 -23.18 -14.81
N GLU A 128 -13.29 -24.35 -14.83
CA GLU A 128 -12.06 -24.60 -15.57
C GLU A 128 -12.26 -24.45 -17.08
N LYS A 129 -13.34 -25.02 -17.62
CA LYS A 129 -13.72 -24.83 -19.04
C LYS A 129 -13.96 -23.35 -19.36
N GLY A 130 -14.62 -22.63 -18.45
CA GLY A 130 -14.83 -21.19 -18.56
C GLY A 130 -13.51 -20.41 -18.60
N LEU A 131 -12.60 -20.68 -17.68
CA LEU A 131 -11.29 -20.03 -17.60
C LEU A 131 -10.41 -20.37 -18.81
N GLU A 132 -10.45 -21.60 -19.31
CA GLU A 132 -9.72 -21.99 -20.52
C GLU A 132 -10.22 -21.19 -21.74
N HIS A 133 -11.53 -21.03 -21.87
CA HIS A 133 -12.12 -20.23 -22.95
C HIS A 133 -11.75 -18.75 -22.82
N LEU A 134 -11.86 -18.18 -21.62
CA LEU A 134 -11.45 -16.80 -21.36
C LEU A 134 -9.95 -16.58 -21.63
N GLY A 135 -9.10 -17.57 -21.32
CA GLY A 135 -7.67 -17.51 -21.66
C GLY A 135 -7.41 -17.46 -23.16
N LYS A 136 -8.22 -18.17 -23.98
CA LYS A 136 -8.15 -18.07 -25.45
C LYS A 136 -8.60 -16.69 -25.94
N LEU A 137 -9.61 -16.09 -25.31
CA LEU A 137 -10.06 -14.74 -25.62
C LEU A 137 -9.04 -13.69 -25.19
N GLU A 138 -8.38 -13.85 -24.05
CA GLU A 138 -7.29 -12.97 -23.60
C GLU A 138 -6.12 -12.97 -24.59
N ALA A 139 -5.75 -14.15 -25.10
CA ALA A 139 -4.75 -14.27 -26.16
C ALA A 139 -5.17 -13.61 -27.48
N ARG A 140 -6.48 -13.45 -27.74
CA ARG A 140 -6.98 -12.65 -28.87
C ARG A 140 -6.84 -11.17 -28.60
N VAL A 141 -7.28 -10.67 -27.44
CA VAL A 141 -7.11 -9.25 -27.07
C VAL A 141 -5.63 -8.85 -27.12
N THR A 142 -4.75 -9.72 -26.61
CA THR A 142 -3.29 -9.50 -26.63
C THR A 142 -2.74 -9.31 -28.05
N ARG A 143 -3.29 -10.03 -29.05
CA ARG A 143 -2.89 -9.90 -30.46
C ARG A 143 -3.42 -8.65 -31.16
N VAL A 144 -4.49 -8.05 -30.64
CA VAL A 144 -5.03 -6.79 -31.15
C VAL A 144 -4.15 -5.60 -30.69
N MET A 145 -3.44 -5.76 -29.58
CA MET A 145 -2.65 -4.70 -28.96
C MET A 145 -1.20 -4.68 -29.45
N THR A 146 -0.60 -3.49 -29.43
CA THR A 146 0.84 -3.33 -29.64
C THR A 146 1.62 -3.71 -28.38
N SER A 147 2.92 -4.01 -28.54
CA SER A 147 3.80 -4.25 -27.38
C SER A 147 3.79 -3.10 -26.38
N ALA A 148 3.79 -1.85 -26.86
CA ALA A 148 3.71 -0.66 -26.01
C ALA A 148 2.40 -0.59 -25.21
N GLN A 149 1.26 -0.92 -25.82
CA GLN A 149 -0.03 -0.97 -25.13
C GLN A 149 -0.07 -2.08 -24.07
N LEU A 150 0.53 -3.24 -24.36
CA LEU A 150 0.65 -4.34 -23.39
C LEU A 150 1.52 -3.95 -22.19
N GLU A 151 2.63 -3.24 -22.42
CA GLU A 151 3.46 -2.70 -21.32
C GLU A 151 2.69 -1.71 -20.45
N ILE A 152 1.86 -0.84 -21.05
CA ILE A 152 0.99 0.09 -20.30
C ILE A 152 0.01 -0.71 -19.41
N ILE A 153 -0.60 -1.76 -19.93
CA ILE A 153 -1.55 -2.61 -19.17
C ILE A 153 -0.85 -3.34 -18.03
N GLU A 154 0.36 -3.87 -18.29
CA GLU A 154 1.17 -4.53 -17.28
C GLU A 154 1.61 -3.56 -16.16
N GLY A 155 1.93 -2.31 -16.49
CA GLY A 155 2.26 -1.26 -15.53
C GLY A 155 1.05 -0.62 -14.85
N PHE A 156 -0.17 -0.82 -15.36
CA PHE A 156 -1.35 -0.08 -14.90
C PHE A 156 -1.72 -0.42 -13.45
N VAL A 157 -1.97 0.65 -12.67
CA VAL A 157 -2.47 0.61 -11.29
C VAL A 157 -3.87 1.23 -11.26
N PRO A 158 -4.93 0.49 -10.88
CA PRO A 158 -6.28 1.03 -10.75
C PRO A 158 -6.30 2.27 -9.86
N CYS A 159 -6.90 3.35 -10.34
CA CYS A 159 -7.03 4.60 -9.59
C CYS A 159 -8.34 5.30 -9.92
N LEU A 160 -8.98 5.87 -8.90
CA LEU A 160 -10.15 6.74 -9.05
C LEU A 160 -9.77 8.11 -9.62
N ILE A 161 -8.62 8.62 -9.18
CA ILE A 161 -8.12 9.94 -9.56
C ILE A 161 -6.85 9.73 -10.39
N PRO A 162 -6.86 10.07 -11.70
CA PRO A 162 -5.68 9.89 -12.54
C PRO A 162 -4.53 10.80 -12.07
N PRO A 163 -3.26 10.38 -12.26
CA PRO A 163 -2.12 11.25 -12.02
C PRO A 163 -2.17 12.49 -12.93
N ARG A 164 -1.72 13.64 -12.42
CA ARG A 164 -1.97 14.97 -13.01
C ARG A 164 -1.34 15.23 -14.38
N ASP A 165 -0.41 14.39 -14.82
CA ASP A 165 0.34 14.59 -16.07
C ASP A 165 0.07 13.43 -17.05
N LEU A 166 -1.01 13.56 -17.83
CA LEU A 166 -1.34 12.63 -18.92
C LEU A 166 -0.65 13.00 -20.24
N LYS A 167 -0.06 14.20 -20.35
CA LYS A 167 0.66 14.68 -21.56
C LYS A 167 2.05 14.07 -21.73
N ASN A 168 2.61 13.50 -20.67
CA ASN A 168 3.82 12.69 -20.70
C ASN A 168 3.49 11.32 -20.09
N PRO A 169 2.93 10.36 -20.86
CA PRO A 169 2.97 8.98 -20.40
C PRO A 169 4.44 8.68 -20.13
N VAL A 170 4.75 8.25 -18.90
CA VAL A 170 6.10 7.78 -18.51
C VAL A 170 6.62 6.93 -19.66
N ARG A 171 7.67 7.44 -20.33
CA ARG A 171 8.12 6.98 -21.64
C ARG A 171 8.32 5.47 -21.65
N VAL A 172 7.43 4.78 -22.34
CA VAL A 172 7.60 3.40 -22.78
C VAL A 172 8.92 3.33 -23.56
N GLY A 173 9.87 2.51 -23.10
CA GLY A 173 11.20 2.37 -23.68
C GLY A 173 12.38 2.94 -22.87
N GLN A 174 12.15 3.53 -21.69
CA GLN A 174 13.23 3.75 -20.74
C GLN A 174 13.30 2.56 -19.76
N ALA A 175 14.40 1.82 -19.82
CA ALA A 175 14.68 0.70 -18.94
C ALA A 175 14.40 1.08 -17.47
N GLY A 176 13.51 0.31 -16.82
CA GLY A 176 13.55 0.09 -15.37
C GLY A 176 13.47 1.33 -14.47
N ALA A 177 12.72 2.37 -14.84
CA ALA A 177 12.25 3.31 -13.82
C ALA A 177 11.24 2.57 -12.93
N ALA A 178 11.75 1.81 -11.97
CA ALA A 178 10.93 1.09 -11.02
C ALA A 178 10.16 2.14 -10.19
N GLU A 179 8.97 2.50 -10.66
CA GLU A 179 8.02 3.35 -9.99
C GLU A 179 6.88 2.46 -9.50
N GLY A 180 6.98 2.02 -8.25
CA GLY A 180 6.01 1.15 -7.62
C GLY A 180 6.28 1.02 -6.11
N PRO A 181 5.32 0.45 -5.34
CA PRO A 181 5.47 0.29 -3.89
C PRO A 181 6.75 -0.45 -3.47
N LEU A 182 7.19 -1.42 -4.28
CA LEU A 182 8.39 -2.23 -4.04
C LEU A 182 9.68 -1.48 -4.34
N ALA A 183 9.68 -0.69 -5.40
CA ALA A 183 10.82 0.17 -5.72
C ALA A 183 11.02 1.25 -4.64
N ARG A 184 9.91 1.83 -4.15
CA ARG A 184 9.94 2.71 -2.97
C ARG A 184 10.44 2.00 -1.73
N MET A 185 10.03 0.74 -1.51
CA MET A 185 10.54 -0.06 -0.40
C MET A 185 12.06 -0.30 -0.52
N THR A 186 12.53 -0.58 -1.73
CA THR A 186 13.95 -0.79 -2.03
C THR A 186 14.76 0.49 -1.78
N GLU A 187 14.24 1.64 -2.21
CA GLU A 187 14.81 2.96 -1.90
C GLU A 187 14.85 3.22 -0.40
N LEU A 188 13.76 2.93 0.32
CA LEU A 188 13.70 3.11 1.77
C LEU A 188 14.76 2.24 2.46
N ILE A 189 14.87 0.96 2.11
CA ILE A 189 15.88 0.04 2.66
C ILE A 189 17.29 0.58 2.41
N TYR A 190 17.56 1.06 1.20
CA TYR A 190 18.86 1.60 0.81
C TYR A 190 19.20 2.92 1.53
N ALA A 191 18.24 3.84 1.62
CA ALA A 191 18.42 5.18 2.17
C ALA A 191 18.48 5.24 3.71
N THR A 192 18.05 4.16 4.39
CA THR A 192 17.95 4.13 5.85
C THR A 192 19.33 4.16 6.52
N PRO A 193 19.56 4.97 7.55
CA PRO A 193 20.80 4.96 8.32
C PRO A 193 21.07 3.60 9.00
N GLU A 194 22.33 3.24 9.26
CA GLU A 194 22.65 1.90 9.80
C GLU A 194 22.10 1.68 11.21
N ASP A 195 22.14 2.68 12.07
CA ASP A 195 21.55 2.62 13.40
C ASP A 195 20.04 2.42 13.35
N VAL A 196 19.35 3.20 12.52
CA VAL A 196 17.89 3.09 12.29
C VAL A 196 17.53 1.73 11.71
N TRP A 197 18.33 1.24 10.75
CA TRP A 197 18.14 -0.08 10.15
C TRP A 197 18.30 -1.19 11.18
N SER A 198 19.35 -1.12 12.00
CA SER A 198 19.64 -2.13 13.03
C SER A 198 18.50 -2.27 14.04
N GLU A 199 17.91 -1.14 14.43
CA GLU A 199 16.80 -1.07 15.39
C GLU A 199 15.46 -1.50 14.76
N ARG A 200 15.19 -1.09 13.51
CA ARG A 200 13.82 -1.10 12.95
C ARG A 200 13.58 -2.03 11.77
N LYS A 201 14.61 -2.70 11.23
CA LYS A 201 14.44 -3.59 10.06
C LYS A 201 13.33 -4.63 10.24
N MET A 202 13.16 -5.20 11.44
CA MET A 202 12.14 -6.23 11.67
C MET A 202 10.72 -5.66 11.66
N ILE A 203 10.53 -4.40 12.03
CA ILE A 203 9.24 -3.71 11.93
C ILE A 203 8.89 -3.54 10.45
N LEU A 204 9.85 -3.05 9.66
CA LEU A 204 9.68 -2.86 8.22
C LEU A 204 9.34 -4.16 7.50
N LEU A 205 10.19 -5.17 7.66
CA LEU A 205 10.03 -6.46 7.00
C LEU A 205 8.76 -7.17 7.48
N GLY A 206 8.42 -7.04 8.77
CA GLY A 206 7.17 -7.56 9.33
C GLY A 206 5.92 -6.95 8.69
N LYS A 207 5.94 -5.65 8.36
CA LYS A 207 4.85 -4.99 7.62
C LYS A 207 4.74 -5.49 6.19
N VAL A 208 5.86 -5.76 5.51
CA VAL A 208 5.86 -6.38 4.17
C VAL A 208 5.20 -7.75 4.22
N VAL A 209 5.61 -8.59 5.18
CA VAL A 209 5.02 -9.92 5.35
C VAL A 209 3.54 -9.86 5.68
N LYS A 210 3.13 -8.95 6.57
CA LYS A 210 1.71 -8.75 6.90
C LYS A 210 0.89 -8.40 5.65
N LYS A 211 1.41 -7.51 4.80
CA LYS A 211 0.74 -7.15 3.54
C LYS A 211 0.64 -8.35 2.60
N MET A 212 1.68 -9.19 2.52
CA MET A 212 1.62 -10.43 1.73
C MET A 212 0.59 -11.41 2.29
N GLU A 213 0.44 -11.52 3.61
CA GLU A 213 -0.59 -12.34 4.25
C GLU A 213 -2.01 -11.81 3.99
N GLU A 214 -2.19 -10.49 3.91
CA GLU A 214 -3.47 -9.86 3.54
C GLU A 214 -3.87 -10.20 2.10
N GLU A 215 -2.90 -10.30 1.18
CA GLU A 215 -3.13 -10.58 -0.24
C GLU A 215 -3.19 -12.09 -0.54
N SER A 216 -2.42 -12.92 0.17
CA SER A 216 -2.19 -14.35 -0.15
C SER A 216 -2.82 -15.32 0.85
N GLY A 217 -3.38 -14.79 1.95
CA GLY A 217 -3.83 -15.58 3.09
C GLY A 217 -2.74 -15.75 4.16
N LYS A 218 -3.19 -16.15 5.37
CA LYS A 218 -2.32 -16.25 6.54
C LYS A 218 -1.25 -17.33 6.35
N LEU A 219 0.02 -16.95 6.54
CA LEU A 219 1.15 -17.87 6.51
C LEU A 219 1.27 -18.64 7.84
N SER A 220 1.83 -19.85 7.79
CA SER A 220 2.25 -20.54 9.02
C SER A 220 3.45 -19.83 9.66
N ASP A 221 3.68 -20.03 10.95
CA ASP A 221 4.79 -19.39 11.66
C ASP A 221 6.16 -19.74 11.04
N SER A 222 6.32 -20.98 10.56
CA SER A 222 7.54 -21.42 9.87
C SER A 222 7.72 -20.72 8.53
N MET A 223 6.67 -20.60 7.72
CA MET A 223 6.70 -19.89 6.43
C MET A 223 6.94 -18.39 6.63
N ARG A 224 6.33 -17.81 7.66
CA ARG A 224 6.53 -16.41 8.05
C ARG A 224 7.99 -16.14 8.42
N SER A 225 8.60 -17.01 9.22
CA SER A 225 10.00 -16.89 9.62
C SER A 225 10.96 -17.04 8.44
N ASP A 226 10.74 -18.04 7.57
CA ASP A 226 11.52 -18.22 6.34
C ASP A 226 11.44 -16.98 5.42
N LEU A 227 10.22 -16.47 5.22
CA LEU A 227 9.98 -15.28 4.40
C LEU A 227 10.71 -14.05 4.97
N LEU A 228 10.65 -13.83 6.29
CA LEU A 228 11.39 -12.75 6.95
C LEU A 228 12.90 -12.88 6.77
N ASN A 229 13.45 -14.09 6.89
CA ASN A 229 14.88 -14.33 6.70
C ASN A 229 15.32 -14.04 5.26
N ARG A 230 14.53 -14.46 4.28
CA ARG A 230 14.78 -14.18 2.86
C ARG A 230 14.72 -12.68 2.57
N LEU A 231 13.70 -11.99 3.06
CA LEU A 231 13.58 -10.53 2.96
C LEU A 231 14.75 -9.81 3.61
N ALA A 232 15.20 -10.26 4.79
CA ALA A 232 16.35 -9.68 5.47
C ALA A 232 17.66 -9.88 4.70
N ALA A 233 17.84 -11.04 4.06
CA ALA A 233 18.99 -11.30 3.19
C ALA A 233 18.97 -10.39 1.95
N THR A 234 17.82 -10.23 1.28
CA THR A 234 17.68 -9.31 0.15
C THR A 234 17.93 -7.87 0.57
N ALA A 235 17.38 -7.43 1.70
CA ALA A 235 17.62 -6.09 2.22
C ALA A 235 19.11 -5.83 2.55
N LYS A 236 19.83 -6.84 3.05
CA LYS A 236 21.29 -6.76 3.25
C LYS A 236 22.03 -6.55 1.94
N LYS A 237 21.65 -7.24 0.86
CA LYS A 237 22.24 -7.04 -0.47
C LYS A 237 21.99 -5.62 -0.99
N ILE A 238 20.75 -5.13 -0.88
CA ILE A 238 20.38 -3.78 -1.28
C ILE A 238 21.28 -2.75 -0.61
N ARG A 239 21.46 -2.84 0.71
CA ARG A 239 22.30 -1.93 1.48
C ARG A 239 23.80 -2.03 1.17
N ALA A 240 24.27 -3.20 0.75
CA ALA A 240 25.66 -3.43 0.37
C ALA A 240 25.97 -2.98 -1.07
N THR A 241 24.96 -2.58 -1.84
CA THR A 241 25.13 -2.16 -3.24
C THR A 241 25.75 -0.77 -3.30
N ALA A 242 26.75 -0.58 -4.17
CA ALA A 242 27.38 0.73 -4.36
C ALA A 242 26.37 1.74 -4.95
N PRO A 243 26.50 3.06 -4.71
CA PRO A 243 25.50 4.04 -5.15
C PRO A 243 25.21 4.03 -6.65
N VAL A 244 26.24 3.89 -7.48
CA VAL A 244 26.12 3.83 -8.94
C VAL A 244 25.39 2.55 -9.36
N ASP A 245 25.76 1.42 -8.78
CA ASP A 245 25.13 0.13 -9.06
C ASP A 245 23.67 0.08 -8.59
N PHE A 246 23.36 0.73 -7.47
CA PHE A 246 22.02 0.80 -6.93
C PHE A 246 21.09 1.56 -7.88
N ALA A 247 21.55 2.70 -8.43
CA ALA A 247 20.78 3.47 -9.39
C ALA A 247 20.43 2.66 -10.65
N LEU A 248 21.35 1.80 -11.11
CA LEU A 248 21.16 0.95 -12.29
C LEU A 248 20.32 -0.30 -12.02
N LYS A 249 20.46 -0.91 -10.83
CA LYS A 249 19.85 -2.21 -10.49
C LYS A 249 18.62 -2.10 -9.59
N LYS A 250 18.12 -0.89 -9.34
CA LYS A 250 16.99 -0.66 -8.43
C LYS A 250 15.75 -1.48 -8.81
N GLY A 251 15.46 -1.64 -10.10
CA GLY A 251 14.36 -2.48 -10.59
C GLY A 251 14.55 -3.95 -10.23
N ASP A 252 15.68 -4.53 -10.63
CA ASP A 252 16.00 -5.93 -10.34
C ASP A 252 16.00 -6.23 -8.84
N LEU A 253 16.52 -5.32 -8.03
CA LEU A 253 16.52 -5.43 -6.56
C LEU A 253 15.11 -5.36 -5.96
N ALA A 254 14.21 -4.58 -6.57
CA ALA A 254 12.80 -4.51 -6.17
C ALA A 254 12.05 -5.80 -6.51
N ASP A 255 12.40 -6.44 -7.63
CA ASP A 255 11.83 -7.73 -8.05
C ASP A 255 12.37 -8.88 -7.18
N GLU A 256 13.65 -8.87 -6.78
CA GLU A 256 14.20 -9.81 -5.79
C GLU A 256 13.45 -9.73 -4.44
N LEU A 257 12.93 -8.55 -4.09
CA LEU A 257 12.16 -8.29 -2.86
C LEU A 257 10.79 -8.97 -2.87
N LEU A 258 10.21 -9.19 -4.05
CA LEU A 258 8.95 -9.91 -4.22
C LEU A 258 9.09 -11.42 -3.98
N LEU A 259 10.32 -11.95 -4.00
CA LEU A 259 10.61 -13.38 -3.88
C LEU A 259 9.79 -14.25 -4.86
N ILE A 260 9.28 -13.64 -5.94
CA ILE A 260 8.54 -14.32 -7.00
C ILE A 260 9.58 -15.05 -7.83
N ASP A 261 9.66 -16.35 -7.58
CA ASP A 261 10.26 -17.26 -8.54
C ASP A 261 9.36 -17.29 -9.79
N HIS A 262 9.71 -16.51 -10.82
CA HIS A 262 8.97 -16.44 -12.08
C HIS A 262 8.85 -17.82 -12.74
N THR A 263 9.73 -18.77 -12.38
CA THR A 263 9.70 -20.15 -12.87
C THR A 263 8.64 -21.01 -12.18
N ARG A 264 8.12 -20.61 -11.00
CA ARG A 264 7.11 -21.37 -10.25
C ARG A 264 5.66 -21.00 -10.55
N ARG A 265 5.39 -19.90 -11.26
CA ARG A 265 4.02 -19.59 -11.75
C ARG A 265 3.47 -20.66 -12.68
N GLY A 266 4.32 -21.49 -13.29
CA GLY A 266 3.89 -22.54 -14.22
C GLY A 266 3.51 -23.88 -13.58
N ALA A 267 3.82 -24.13 -12.31
CA ALA A 267 3.97 -25.51 -11.85
C ALA A 267 2.87 -26.07 -10.93
N ARG A 268 1.94 -25.26 -10.38
CA ARG A 268 0.82 -25.75 -9.55
C ARG A 268 -0.17 -24.63 -9.18
N GLY A 269 -1.39 -24.69 -9.71
CA GLY A 269 -2.53 -23.84 -9.28
C GLY A 269 -3.19 -23.09 -10.44
N GLN A 270 -4.52 -23.09 -10.49
CA GLN A 270 -5.40 -22.55 -11.54
C GLN A 270 -4.84 -21.34 -12.30
N LYS A 271 -4.86 -21.40 -13.65
CA LYS A 271 -4.55 -20.27 -14.54
C LYS A 271 -5.60 -19.18 -14.34
N SER A 272 -5.30 -18.19 -13.49
CA SER A 272 -6.03 -16.93 -13.46
C SER A 272 -5.75 -16.15 -14.75
N LEU A 273 -6.75 -15.40 -15.24
CA LEU A 273 -6.54 -14.44 -16.33
C LEU A 273 -5.45 -13.43 -15.97
N GLY A 274 -4.69 -12.99 -16.98
CA GLY A 274 -3.74 -11.88 -16.84
C GLY A 274 -4.44 -10.53 -16.73
N LYS A 275 -3.65 -9.44 -16.68
CA LYS A 275 -4.20 -8.08 -16.57
C LYS A 275 -5.05 -7.70 -17.79
N VAL A 276 -4.67 -8.18 -18.98
CA VAL A 276 -5.44 -7.99 -20.21
C VAL A 276 -6.83 -8.61 -20.06
N GLY A 277 -6.90 -9.89 -19.66
CA GLY A 277 -8.16 -10.57 -19.43
C GLY A 277 -9.00 -9.89 -18.35
N LYS A 278 -8.38 -9.50 -17.23
CA LYS A 278 -9.05 -8.80 -16.13
C LYS A 278 -9.74 -7.50 -16.56
N TRP A 279 -9.09 -6.69 -17.39
CA TRP A 279 -9.64 -5.40 -17.79
C TRP A 279 -10.62 -5.50 -18.94
N PHE A 280 -10.31 -6.30 -19.97
CA PHE A 280 -11.04 -6.29 -21.25
C PHE A 280 -12.07 -7.39 -21.40
N LEU A 281 -12.06 -8.43 -20.56
CA LEU A 281 -13.05 -9.52 -20.57
C LEU A 281 -14.02 -9.46 -19.38
N SER A 282 -14.07 -8.32 -18.68
CA SER A 282 -14.97 -8.09 -17.56
C SER A 282 -16.36 -7.65 -18.00
N GLU A 283 -17.36 -7.78 -17.11
CA GLU A 283 -18.69 -7.22 -17.34
C GLU A 283 -18.65 -5.69 -17.49
N THR A 284 -17.74 -5.04 -16.77
CA THR A 284 -17.47 -3.60 -16.88
C THR A 284 -16.99 -3.22 -18.28
N ALA A 285 -16.10 -4.02 -18.89
CA ALA A 285 -15.63 -3.82 -20.26
C ALA A 285 -16.78 -3.86 -21.28
N LEU A 286 -17.68 -4.83 -21.15
CA LEU A 286 -18.85 -4.96 -22.02
C LEU A 286 -19.72 -3.70 -22.02
N LYS A 287 -19.85 -3.04 -20.87
CA LYS A 287 -20.65 -1.81 -20.73
C LYS A 287 -19.92 -0.57 -21.21
N ILE A 288 -18.62 -0.47 -20.93
CA ILE A 288 -17.83 0.75 -21.14
C ILE A 288 -17.26 0.84 -22.56
N LEU A 289 -16.77 -0.26 -23.14
CA LEU A 289 -16.08 -0.22 -24.44
C LEU A 289 -16.96 0.31 -25.59
N PRO A 290 -18.25 -0.06 -25.71
CA PRO A 290 -19.12 0.52 -26.75
C PRO A 290 -19.31 2.02 -26.57
N ARG A 291 -19.56 2.47 -25.33
CA ARG A 291 -19.73 3.89 -25.00
C ARG A 291 -18.46 4.69 -25.27
N TRP A 292 -17.30 4.10 -25.00
CA TRP A 292 -16.00 4.69 -25.29
C TRP A 292 -15.79 4.82 -26.81
N LYS A 293 -16.11 3.78 -27.58
CA LYS A 293 -16.06 3.79 -29.05
C LYS A 293 -16.91 4.92 -29.62
N ASP A 294 -18.16 5.05 -29.17
CA ASP A 294 -19.08 6.10 -29.63
C ASP A 294 -18.57 7.50 -29.27
N ALA A 295 -18.04 7.68 -28.05
CA ALA A 295 -17.47 8.95 -27.61
C ALA A 295 -16.22 9.38 -28.40
N MET A 296 -15.37 8.41 -28.80
CA MET A 296 -14.20 8.68 -29.66
C MET A 296 -14.63 9.07 -31.08
N ALA A 297 -15.67 8.43 -31.62
CA ALA A 297 -16.21 8.73 -32.95
C ALA A 297 -16.90 10.09 -33.03
N ALA A 298 -17.52 10.55 -31.93
CA ALA A 298 -18.21 11.85 -31.87
C ALA A 298 -17.25 13.07 -31.76
N GLY A 299 -15.94 12.85 -31.58
CA GLY A 299 -14.97 13.89 -31.28
C GLY A 299 -15.05 14.34 -29.82
N MET A 300 -13.93 14.25 -29.08
CA MET A 300 -13.83 14.52 -27.64
C MET A 300 -13.97 16.02 -27.25
N ASP A 301 -14.77 16.81 -27.97
CA ASP A 301 -14.82 18.28 -27.82
C ASP A 301 -15.91 18.82 -26.88
N GLN A 302 -16.49 17.99 -25.99
CA GLN A 302 -17.46 18.47 -24.99
C GLN A 302 -17.20 17.96 -23.57
N VAL A 303 -15.96 18.06 -23.08
CA VAL A 303 -15.74 18.14 -21.63
C VAL A 303 -15.27 19.55 -21.32
N SER A 304 -16.21 20.42 -20.96
CA SER A 304 -15.86 21.71 -20.39
C SER A 304 -15.07 21.46 -19.10
N GLU A 305 -13.92 22.11 -18.97
CA GLU A 305 -13.21 22.24 -17.71
C GLU A 305 -14.09 23.05 -16.74
N ALA A 306 -15.01 22.35 -16.07
CA ALA A 306 -15.71 22.90 -14.93
C ALA A 306 -14.75 22.91 -13.73
N ASP A 307 -14.40 24.13 -13.33
CA ASP A 307 -13.92 24.56 -12.01
C ASP A 307 -13.45 23.45 -11.06
N SER A 308 -12.13 23.27 -10.98
CA SER A 308 -11.48 22.77 -9.76
C SER A 308 -10.62 23.86 -9.15
N THR A 309 -11.29 24.95 -8.75
CA THR A 309 -10.80 25.84 -7.69
C THR A 309 -10.84 25.08 -6.36
N ASN A 310 -9.78 24.34 -6.07
CA ASN A 310 -9.42 23.99 -4.70
C ASN A 310 -7.90 23.91 -4.57
N ASP A 311 -7.36 25.09 -4.26
CA ASP A 311 -5.96 25.48 -4.27
C ASP A 311 -5.25 25.16 -2.93
N ASP A 312 -5.47 23.97 -2.36
CA ASP A 312 -4.98 23.65 -1.00
C ASP A 312 -4.03 22.44 -0.87
N PHE A 313 -3.62 21.82 -1.98
CA PHE A 313 -2.68 20.67 -1.92
C PHE A 313 -1.51 20.71 -2.92
N LYS A 314 -1.27 21.84 -3.57
CA LYS A 314 -0.08 22.06 -4.41
C LYS A 314 0.96 22.88 -3.66
N MET A 315 1.84 22.20 -2.93
CA MET A 315 3.19 22.71 -2.68
C MET A 315 4.05 21.47 -2.41
N GLU A 316 4.85 21.06 -3.40
CA GLU A 316 6.13 20.44 -3.04
C GLU A 316 6.82 21.42 -2.10
N PRO A 317 7.37 20.97 -0.94
CA PRO A 317 8.00 21.90 -0.03
C PRO A 317 9.26 22.44 -0.71
N ASP A 318 9.14 23.58 -1.38
CA ASP A 318 10.27 24.38 -1.78
C ASP A 318 11.06 24.69 -0.51
N THR A 319 12.36 24.41 -0.53
CA THR A 319 13.31 24.80 0.51
C THR A 319 13.12 26.25 0.96
N SER A 320 12.76 27.14 0.03
CA SER A 320 12.44 28.54 0.30
C SER A 320 11.20 28.71 1.19
N GLU A 321 10.14 27.95 0.92
CA GLU A 321 8.92 28.02 1.70
C GLU A 321 9.11 27.42 3.11
N MET A 322 9.84 26.29 3.19
CA MET A 322 10.22 25.69 4.47
C MET A 322 11.07 26.65 5.29
N ALA A 323 12.10 27.25 4.69
CA ALA A 323 12.95 28.25 5.34
C ALA A 323 12.15 29.47 5.79
N LYS A 324 11.24 30.00 4.96
CA LYS A 324 10.37 31.14 5.31
C LYS A 324 9.47 30.84 6.51
N ARG A 325 8.80 29.68 6.54
CA ARG A 325 7.94 29.25 7.66
C ARG A 325 8.74 29.08 8.96
N LEU A 326 9.95 28.54 8.87
CA LEU A 326 10.85 28.34 10.00
C LEU A 326 11.40 29.68 10.51
N LYS A 327 11.86 30.59 9.62
CA LYS A 327 12.28 31.95 9.97
C LYS A 327 11.19 32.73 10.70
N ASN A 328 9.94 32.64 10.25
CA ASN A 328 8.81 33.28 10.91
C ASN A 328 8.53 32.70 12.31
N THR A 329 8.63 31.38 12.44
CA THR A 329 8.48 30.72 13.73
C THR A 329 9.59 31.12 14.68
N LEU A 330 10.84 31.17 14.23
CA LEU A 330 12.00 31.58 15.02
C LEU A 330 11.94 33.04 15.45
N ALA A 331 11.60 33.96 14.54
CA ALA A 331 11.42 35.37 14.88
C ALA A 331 10.36 35.55 15.97
N ARG A 332 9.27 34.77 15.92
CA ARG A 332 8.23 34.77 16.95
C ARG A 332 8.73 34.20 18.28
N LEU A 333 9.51 33.12 18.26
CA LEU A 333 10.12 32.53 19.47
C LEU A 333 11.09 33.51 20.14
N TYR A 334 11.95 34.14 19.34
CA TYR A 334 12.94 35.10 19.80
C TYR A 334 12.30 36.33 20.45
N ARG A 335 11.24 36.89 19.84
CA ARG A 335 10.49 38.02 20.43
C ARG A 335 9.81 37.69 21.75
N LYS A 336 9.41 36.42 21.96
CA LYS A 336 8.67 35.98 23.15
C LYS A 336 9.55 35.68 24.37
N GLY A 337 10.86 35.90 24.31
CA GLY A 337 11.72 35.75 25.49
C GLY A 337 13.21 35.66 25.25
N GLY A 338 13.68 35.82 24.01
CA GLY A 338 15.06 35.57 23.63
C GLY A 338 16.04 36.69 23.97
N LYS A 339 15.61 37.96 23.84
CA LYS A 339 16.50 39.13 24.03
C LYS A 339 17.15 39.22 25.41
N ASN A 340 16.54 38.61 26.43
CA ASN A 340 17.00 38.72 27.83
C ASN A 340 17.73 37.46 28.33
N LYS A 341 18.01 36.48 27.46
CA LYS A 341 18.49 35.15 27.86
C LYS A 341 19.80 34.71 27.19
N GLY A 342 20.64 35.67 26.81
CA GLY A 342 21.99 35.38 26.26
C GLY A 342 21.99 34.68 24.91
N LEU A 343 20.90 34.78 24.14
CA LEU A 343 20.85 34.25 22.78
C LEU A 343 21.67 35.12 21.81
N PRO A 344 22.23 34.51 20.74
CA PRO A 344 22.78 35.27 19.63
C PRO A 344 21.74 36.23 19.02
N PRO A 345 22.16 37.32 18.36
CA PRO A 345 21.24 38.19 17.61
C PRO A 345 20.35 37.38 16.66
N LEU A 346 19.08 37.80 16.53
CA LEU A 346 18.12 37.11 15.65
C LEU A 346 18.62 37.05 14.22
N GLU A 347 19.32 38.09 13.79
CA GLU A 347 19.94 38.24 12.48
C GLU A 347 21.00 37.15 12.25
N GLU A 348 21.78 36.80 13.27
CA GLU A 348 22.79 35.74 13.17
C GLU A 348 22.13 34.35 13.02
N MET A 349 21.06 34.08 13.77
CA MET A 349 20.31 32.83 13.64
C MET A 349 19.58 32.72 12.30
N GLN A 350 19.05 33.84 11.79
CA GLN A 350 18.42 33.89 10.47
C GLN A 350 19.46 33.71 9.35
N ASP A 351 20.65 34.30 9.48
CA ASP A 351 21.73 34.15 8.49
C ASP A 351 22.21 32.70 8.37
N ARG A 352 22.24 31.93 9.46
CA ARG A 352 22.52 30.47 9.41
C ARG A 352 21.50 29.73 8.53
N ILE A 353 20.22 30.07 8.67
CA ILE A 353 19.15 29.46 7.88
C ILE A 353 19.20 29.94 6.43
N ASP A 354 19.48 31.22 6.19
CA ASP A 354 19.61 31.78 4.84
C ASP A 354 20.79 31.15 4.08
N LYS A 355 21.93 30.93 4.75
CA LYS A 355 23.07 30.20 4.19
C LYS A 355 22.71 28.76 3.85
N ALA A 356 21.97 28.09 4.71
CA ALA A 356 21.51 26.73 4.46
C ALA A 356 20.47 26.67 3.32
N GLU A 357 19.53 27.60 3.27
CA GLU A 357 18.55 27.76 2.18
C GLU A 357 19.24 27.97 0.83
N LYS A 358 20.26 28.84 0.77
CA LYS A 358 21.06 29.10 -0.45
C LYS A 358 21.76 27.86 -1.00
N SER A 359 22.06 26.89 -0.15
CA SER A 359 22.67 25.63 -0.59
C SER A 359 21.70 24.73 -1.37
N LYS A 360 20.39 25.02 -1.32
CA LYS A 360 19.30 24.21 -1.88
C LYS A 360 19.30 22.75 -1.40
N ASP A 361 19.99 22.48 -0.30
CA ASP A 361 20.08 21.17 0.35
C ASP A 361 19.14 21.15 1.57
N PRO A 362 18.01 20.42 1.50
CA PRO A 362 17.03 20.35 2.57
C PRO A 362 17.59 19.76 3.87
N MET A 363 18.63 18.93 3.81
CA MET A 363 19.27 18.37 5.00
C MET A 363 20.14 19.42 5.69
N LYS A 364 20.90 20.22 4.94
CA LYS A 364 21.63 21.37 5.52
C LYS A 364 20.69 22.36 6.18
N LEU A 365 19.54 22.64 5.55
CA LEU A 365 18.50 23.48 6.13
C LEU A 365 17.93 22.87 7.41
N ALA A 366 17.66 21.56 7.43
CA ALA A 366 17.17 20.88 8.62
C ALA A 366 18.18 20.92 9.79
N HIS A 367 19.48 20.69 9.51
CA HIS A 367 20.54 20.79 10.52
C HIS A 367 20.67 22.20 11.10
N ALA A 368 20.70 23.24 10.26
CA ALA A 368 20.76 24.62 10.72
C ALA A 368 19.57 24.99 11.64
N VAL A 369 18.38 24.43 11.34
CA VAL A 369 17.18 24.63 12.15
C VAL A 369 17.26 23.89 13.47
N LEU A 370 17.78 22.66 13.49
CA LEU A 370 18.00 21.89 14.73
C LEU A 370 18.98 22.60 15.67
N GLU A 371 20.11 23.09 15.17
CA GLU A 371 21.08 23.87 15.97
C GLU A 371 20.46 25.13 16.56
N THR A 372 19.59 25.80 15.80
CA THR A 372 18.86 26.98 16.27
C THR A 372 17.85 26.60 17.36
N ILE A 373 17.14 25.48 17.19
CA ILE A 373 16.22 24.93 18.20
C ILE A 373 16.97 24.59 19.49
N ASP A 374 18.13 23.94 19.39
CA ASP A 374 18.96 23.56 20.55
C ASP A 374 19.47 24.81 21.29
N SER A 375 19.80 25.88 20.56
CA SER A 375 20.18 27.18 21.13
C SER A 375 19.02 27.84 21.88
N LEU A 376 17.80 27.80 21.31
CA LEU A 376 16.60 28.34 21.95
C LEU A 376 16.20 27.55 23.20
N ALA A 377 16.31 26.21 23.16
CA ALA A 377 16.05 25.34 24.29
C ALA A 377 17.05 25.62 25.43
N SER A 378 18.34 25.73 25.10
CA SER A 378 19.41 26.03 26.08
C SER A 378 19.23 27.40 26.74
N ALA A 379 18.68 28.37 26.02
CA ALA A 379 18.31 29.67 26.58
C ALA A 379 16.99 29.66 27.38
N GLY A 380 16.37 28.49 27.61
CA GLY A 380 15.15 28.37 28.40
C GLY A 380 13.92 29.02 27.75
N ILE A 381 13.83 29.03 26.42
CA ILE A 381 12.59 29.39 25.71
C ILE A 381 11.56 28.28 25.94
N ALA A 382 10.29 28.66 26.12
CA ALA A 382 9.21 27.73 26.46
C ALA A 382 9.12 26.55 25.46
N GLN A 383 9.36 25.34 25.99
CA GLN A 383 9.47 24.08 25.24
C GLN A 383 8.24 23.81 24.36
N HIS A 384 7.02 24.14 24.81
CA HIS A 384 5.81 23.97 24.00
C HIS A 384 5.90 24.65 22.62
N ASN A 385 6.51 25.84 22.52
CA ASN A 385 6.62 26.52 21.24
C ASN A 385 7.75 25.94 20.37
N ILE A 386 8.80 25.41 21.00
CA ILE A 386 9.88 24.67 20.34
C ILE A 386 9.35 23.36 19.76
N ASN A 387 8.51 22.64 20.52
CA ASN A 387 7.88 21.39 20.09
C ASN A 387 7.06 21.58 18.80
N LYS A 388 6.34 22.71 18.67
CA LYS A 388 5.63 23.04 17.43
C LYS A 388 6.58 23.21 16.23
N ALA A 389 7.74 23.81 16.44
CA ALA A 389 8.75 23.96 15.38
C ALA A 389 9.36 22.61 14.99
N LEU A 390 9.66 21.74 15.97
CA LEU A 390 10.15 20.38 15.72
C LEU A 390 9.15 19.54 14.92
N VAL A 391 7.86 19.59 15.26
CA VAL A 391 6.81 18.87 14.48
C VAL A 391 6.75 19.35 13.03
N GLN A 392 6.87 20.67 12.80
CA GLN A 392 6.89 21.23 11.44
C GLN A 392 8.12 20.77 10.67
N LEU A 393 9.29 20.78 11.31
CA LEU A 393 10.53 20.29 10.71
C LEU A 393 10.41 18.81 10.35
N ILE A 394 9.99 17.96 11.28
CA ILE A 394 9.78 16.52 11.07
C ILE A 394 8.88 16.29 9.86
N ARG A 395 7.72 16.95 9.80
CA ARG A 395 6.78 16.80 8.67
C ARG A 395 7.37 17.28 7.35
N GLY A 396 8.08 18.41 7.35
CA GLY A 396 8.71 18.98 6.16
C GLY A 396 9.80 18.08 5.59
N VAL A 397 10.74 17.66 6.43
CA VAL A 397 11.85 16.78 6.05
C VAL A 397 11.33 15.42 5.61
N SER A 398 10.35 14.86 6.31
CA SER A 398 9.71 13.60 5.94
C SER A 398 9.06 13.65 4.57
N LYS A 399 8.32 14.75 4.29
CA LYS A 399 7.69 14.96 2.99
C LYS A 399 8.74 15.07 1.88
N HIS A 400 9.83 15.79 2.14
CA HIS A 400 10.94 15.91 1.19
C HIS A 400 11.59 14.56 0.89
N LEU A 401 11.88 13.78 1.93
CA LEU A 401 12.45 12.43 1.81
C LEU A 401 11.44 11.38 1.32
N LYS A 402 10.19 11.78 1.04
CA LYS A 402 9.07 10.89 0.72
C LYS A 402 8.88 9.78 1.76
N LEU A 403 9.26 10.03 3.01
CA LEU A 403 9.02 9.12 4.12
C LEU A 403 7.52 9.10 4.41
N PRO A 404 6.88 7.92 4.58
CA PRO A 404 5.43 7.84 4.80
C PRO A 404 5.07 8.12 6.27
N LEU A 405 5.58 9.22 6.77
CA LEU A 405 5.48 9.65 8.17
C LEU A 405 4.13 10.34 8.47
N ILE A 406 3.31 10.56 7.44
CA ILE A 406 2.05 11.32 7.51
C ILE A 406 0.82 10.39 7.58
N ASN A 407 0.99 9.09 7.34
CA ASN A 407 -0.10 8.12 7.34
C ASN A 407 0.26 6.88 8.17
N GLU A 408 -0.47 6.67 9.27
CA GLU A 408 -0.34 5.53 10.18
C GLU A 408 -0.37 4.17 9.43
N LYS A 409 -1.19 4.07 8.38
CA LYS A 409 -1.31 2.85 7.56
C LYS A 409 -0.11 2.61 6.66
N HIS A 410 0.73 3.62 6.44
CA HIS A 410 1.86 3.54 5.52
C HIS A 410 3.21 3.75 6.18
N ASP A 411 3.29 3.94 7.49
CA ASP A 411 4.54 4.23 8.21
C ASP A 411 5.46 3.00 8.35
N PRO A 412 6.47 2.78 7.48
CA PRO A 412 7.34 1.61 7.49
C PRO A 412 8.12 1.42 8.79
N TYR A 413 8.45 2.53 9.47
CA TYR A 413 9.42 2.55 10.56
C TYR A 413 8.80 2.82 11.93
N GLY A 414 7.49 3.08 12.02
CA GLY A 414 6.84 3.42 13.29
C GLY A 414 7.06 4.86 13.74
N PHE A 415 7.56 5.72 12.85
CA PHE A 415 7.83 7.12 13.16
C PHE A 415 6.56 7.93 13.46
N PHE A 416 5.40 7.56 12.91
CA PHE A 416 4.12 8.21 13.20
C PHE A 416 3.68 7.92 14.64
N ALA A 417 3.84 6.67 15.09
CA ALA A 417 3.54 6.29 16.47
C ALA A 417 4.46 7.03 17.45
N GLU A 418 5.74 7.19 17.13
CA GLU A 418 6.68 7.98 17.94
C GLU A 418 6.41 9.47 17.91
N LEU A 419 6.06 10.02 16.75
CA LEU A 419 5.63 11.42 16.65
C LEU A 419 4.43 11.66 17.57
N LYS A 420 3.43 10.78 17.50
CA LYS A 420 2.22 10.87 18.34
C LYS A 420 2.56 10.71 19.82
N SER A 421 3.35 9.70 20.18
CA SER A 421 3.80 9.47 21.57
C SER A 421 4.59 10.66 22.12
N ALA A 422 5.41 11.32 21.32
CA ALA A 422 6.14 12.51 21.74
C ALA A 422 5.23 13.74 21.86
N GLN A 423 4.19 13.85 21.03
CA GLN A 423 3.18 14.92 21.14
C GLN A 423 2.25 14.74 22.35
N ASP A 424 1.96 13.50 22.72
CA ASP A 424 1.08 13.11 23.82
C ASP A 424 1.82 12.97 25.17
N ALA A 425 3.11 13.34 25.24
CA ALA A 425 3.89 13.25 26.47
C ALA A 425 3.36 14.18 27.57
N ASP A 426 3.46 13.73 28.82
CA ASP A 426 2.86 14.41 29.98
C ASP A 426 3.49 15.79 30.24
N THR A 427 4.76 15.96 29.88
CA THR A 427 5.48 17.21 30.06
C THR A 427 6.04 17.79 28.75
N PRO A 428 6.15 19.14 28.63
CA PRO A 428 6.77 19.78 27.46
C PRO A 428 8.23 19.36 27.23
N GLU A 429 8.95 18.98 28.28
CA GLU A 429 10.35 18.54 28.24
C GLU A 429 10.48 17.12 27.65
N GLU A 430 9.65 16.18 28.10
CA GLU A 430 9.57 14.84 27.50
C GLU A 430 9.17 14.91 26.03
N ALA A 431 8.19 15.76 25.70
CA ALA A 431 7.81 16.02 24.32
C ALA A 431 8.97 16.57 23.49
N PHE A 432 9.76 17.50 24.04
CA PHE A 432 10.94 18.04 23.38
C PHE A 432 11.98 16.94 23.10
N GLN A 433 12.32 16.13 24.10
CA GLN A 433 13.30 15.05 23.97
C GLN A 433 12.86 14.01 22.92
N GLY A 434 11.58 13.60 22.94
CA GLY A 434 11.02 12.68 21.97
C GLY A 434 11.04 13.23 20.54
N LEU A 435 10.58 14.48 20.35
CA LEU A 435 10.56 15.13 19.05
C LEU A 435 11.97 15.42 18.53
N ARG A 436 12.92 15.80 19.40
CA ARG A 436 14.31 16.07 19.00
C ARG A 436 15.01 14.79 18.57
N LYS A 437 14.82 13.69 19.30
CA LYS A 437 15.31 12.35 18.93
C LYS A 437 14.77 11.92 17.57
N LEU A 438 13.47 12.09 17.35
CA LEU A 438 12.83 11.73 16.08
C LEU A 438 13.34 12.59 14.91
N ALA A 439 13.46 13.91 15.11
CA ALA A 439 14.01 14.81 14.10
C ALA A 439 15.45 14.45 13.73
N ASP A 440 16.30 14.14 14.73
CA ASP A 440 17.67 13.69 14.53
C ASP A 440 17.77 12.40 13.70
N MET A 441 16.83 11.48 13.93
CA MET A 441 16.75 10.22 13.20
C MET A 441 16.38 10.45 11.73
N ILE A 442 15.42 11.32 11.46
CA ILE A 442 14.90 11.57 10.11
C ILE A 442 15.93 12.31 9.24
N VAL A 443 16.64 13.32 9.78
CA VAL A 443 17.61 14.11 9.01
C VAL A 443 18.84 13.31 8.58
N ARG A 444 19.08 12.14 9.18
CA ARG A 444 20.20 11.26 8.83
C ARG A 444 19.92 10.35 7.63
N PHE A 445 18.67 10.25 7.19
CA PHE A 445 18.32 9.49 5.99
C PHE A 445 19.04 10.04 4.76
N LYS A 446 19.56 9.14 3.92
CA LYS A 446 20.20 9.53 2.66
C LYS A 446 19.14 10.07 1.70
N VAL A 447 19.43 11.17 1.03
CA VAL A 447 18.64 11.61 -0.11
C VAL A 447 18.82 10.56 -1.21
N SER A 448 17.74 9.95 -1.68
CA SER A 448 17.80 9.07 -2.84
C SER A 448 18.28 9.91 -4.01
N ALA A 449 19.38 9.52 -4.67
CA ALA A 449 19.87 10.21 -5.85
C ALA A 449 18.74 10.21 -6.89
N GLN A 450 18.26 11.41 -7.24
CA GLN A 450 17.30 11.60 -8.33
C GLN A 450 17.98 11.43 -9.68
#